data_AF-A0A6V7LKY0-F1
#
_entry.id   AF-A0A6V7LKY0-F1
#
_cell.length_a   1.000
_cell.length_b   1.000
_cell.length_c   1.000
_cell.angle_alpha   90.00
_cell.angle_beta   90.00
_cell.angle_gamma   90.00
#
_symmetry.space_group_name_H-M   'P 1'
#
loop_
_entity.id
_entity.type
_entity.pdbx_description
1 polymer ?
#
loop_
_entity_poly.entity_id
_entity_poly.type
_entity_poly.pdbx_seq_one_letter_code
_entity_poly.pdbx_strand_id
1 'polypeptide(L)' 'KYFADSKIPVLIVANKSDLAEVKQEYLLQPASFCGKYKLMPPQPYSITRTVRPEIFIKLATMAAFP' A
#
# COMPACT_ATOMS: atom_id res chain seq x y z
N LYS A 1 10.02 -6.73 -11.59
CA LYS A 1 11.41 -7.09 -11.18
C LYS A 1 11.78 -6.46 -9.83
N TYR A 2 11.53 -5.18 -9.57
CA TYR A 2 11.99 -4.53 -8.32
C TYR A 2 11.16 -4.80 -7.05
N PHE A 3 9.92 -5.31 -7.14
CA PHE A 3 9.05 -5.44 -5.96
C PHE A 3 9.11 -6.79 -5.25
N ALA A 4 9.50 -7.86 -5.96
CA ALA A 4 9.53 -9.22 -5.42
C ALA A 4 10.96 -9.74 -5.17
N ASP A 5 11.95 -9.25 -5.92
CA ASP A 5 13.35 -9.68 -5.78
C ASP A 5 14.22 -8.66 -5.03
N SER A 6 13.66 -7.51 -4.65
CA SER A 6 14.38 -6.49 -3.87
C SER A 6 14.26 -6.76 -2.38
N LYS A 7 15.34 -6.52 -1.64
CA LYS A 7 15.38 -6.59 -0.17
C LYS A 7 14.72 -5.38 0.51
N ILE A 8 14.25 -4.41 -0.27
CA ILE A 8 13.63 -3.20 0.26
C ILE A 8 12.16 -3.50 0.55
N PRO A 9 11.68 -3.27 1.79
CA PRO A 9 10.27 -3.46 2.12
C PRO A 9 9.41 -2.43 1.38
N VAL A 10 8.33 -2.89 0.73
CA VAL A 10 7.44 -2.05 -0.06
C VAL A 10 6.01 -2.10 0.49
N LEU A 11 5.40 -0.93 0.65
CA LEU A 11 4.01 -0.77 1.06
C LEU A 11 3.25 0.04 0.01
N ILE A 12 2.10 -0.47 -0.43
CA ILE A 12 1.21 0.25 -1.36
C ILE A 12 0.13 0.98 -0.56
N VAL A 13 -0.11 2.24 -0.90
CA VAL A 13 -1.07 3.11 -0.19
C VAL A 13 -2.15 3.57 -1.17
N ALA A 14 -3.40 3.26 -0.85
CA ALA A 14 -4.57 3.77 -1.55
C ALA A 14 -4.99 5.10 -0.92
N ASN A 15 -4.49 6.20 -1.50
CA ASN A 15 -4.80 7.54 -1.00
C ASN A 15 -6.23 7.96 -1.33
N LYS A 16 -6.71 9.02 -0.64
CA LYS A 16 -8.07 9.55 -0.79
C LYS A 16 -9.14 8.47 -0.61
N SER A 17 -8.93 7.57 0.34
CA SER A 17 -9.87 6.49 0.65
C SER A 17 -11.22 6.97 1.21
N ASP A 18 -11.40 8.28 1.37
CA ASP A 18 -12.68 8.94 1.65
C ASP A 18 -13.57 9.07 0.41
N LEU A 19 -12.99 8.99 -0.79
CA LEU A 19 -13.72 8.97 -2.06
C LEU A 19 -14.10 7.54 -2.44
N ALA A 20 -15.09 7.41 -3.33
CA ALA A 20 -15.47 6.12 -3.89
C ALA A 20 -14.30 5.51 -4.68
N GLU A 21 -13.98 4.25 -4.39
CA GLU A 21 -12.95 3.52 -5.13
C GLU A 21 -13.40 3.31 -6.57
N VAL A 22 -12.53 3.66 -7.51
CA VAL A 22 -12.74 3.45 -8.94
C VAL A 22 -11.79 2.38 -9.46
N LYS A 23 -12.25 1.64 -10.45
CA LYS A 23 -11.44 0.61 -11.11
C LYS A 23 -10.20 1.25 -11.72
N GLN A 24 -9.04 0.70 -11.40
CA GLN A 24 -7.78 1.19 -11.94
C GLN A 24 -7.59 0.71 -13.37
N GLU A 25 -7.24 1.61 -14.29
CA GLU A 25 -6.89 1.30 -15.68
C GLU A 25 -5.47 0.73 -15.77
N TYR A 26 -5.31 -0.44 -15.18
CA TYR A 26 -4.08 -1.22 -15.21
C TYR A 26 -4.39 -2.69 -15.47
N LEU A 27 -3.38 -3.45 -15.88
CA LEU A 27 -3.49 -4.88 -16.18
C LEU A 27 -4.02 -5.70 -14.98
N LEU A 28 -3.77 -5.24 -13.76
CA LEU A 28 -4.19 -5.88 -12.51
C LEU A 28 -4.78 -4.84 -11.55
N GLN A 29 -5.80 -5.22 -10.79
CA GLN A 29 -6.27 -4.37 -9.69
C GLN A 29 -5.24 -4.37 -8.54
N PRO A 30 -5.19 -3.30 -7.71
CA PRO A 30 -4.18 -3.16 -6.66
C PRO A 30 -4.09 -4.35 -5.70
N ALA A 31 -5.23 -4.93 -5.31
CA ALA A 31 -5.26 -6.12 -4.46
C ALA A 31 -4.64 -7.34 -5.13
N SER A 32 -4.98 -7.59 -6.40
CA SER A 32 -4.40 -8.69 -7.20
C SER A 32 -2.91 -8.49 -7.47
N PHE A 33 -2.48 -7.24 -7.67
CA PHE A 33 -1.07 -6.89 -7.80
C PHE A 33 -0.30 -7.24 -6.53
N CYS A 34 -0.80 -6.82 -5.37
CA CYS A 34 -0.14 -7.12 -4.08
C CYS A 34 -0.06 -8.63 -3.85
N GLY A 35 -1.13 -9.38 -4.11
CA GLY A 35 -1.13 -10.84 -4.00
C GLY A 35 -0.10 -11.51 -4.94
N LYS A 36 -0.01 -11.05 -6.19
CA LYS A 36 0.94 -11.59 -7.18
C LYS A 36 2.40 -11.40 -6.75
N TYR A 37 2.72 -10.28 -6.11
CA TYR A 37 4.09 -9.95 -5.69
C TYR A 37 4.36 -10.21 -4.20
N LYS A 38 3.45 -10.92 -3.49
CA LYS A 38 3.55 -11.22 -2.06
C LYS A 38 3.71 -9.97 -1.18
N LEU A 39 3.11 -8.86 -1.60
CA LEU A 39 3.09 -7.61 -0.85
C LEU A 39 1.91 -7.59 0.12
N MET A 40 2.02 -6.75 1.16
CA MET A 40 0.88 -6.43 2.02
C MET A 40 -0.26 -5.83 1.18
N PRO A 41 -1.54 -6.10 1.51
CA PRO A 41 -2.67 -5.49 0.82
C PRO A 41 -2.59 -3.96 0.85
N PRO A 42 -3.12 -3.27 -0.18
CA PRO A 42 -3.12 -1.81 -0.26
C PRO A 42 -3.72 -1.19 1.00
N GLN A 43 -2.99 -0.25 1.62
CA GLN A 43 -3.44 0.41 2.83
C GLN A 43 -4.29 1.64 2.48
N PRO A 44 -5.58 1.68 2.85
CA PRO A 44 -6.41 2.85 2.62
C PRO A 44 -5.97 4.00 3.53
N TYR A 45 -5.80 5.18 2.96
CA TYR A 45 -5.39 6.38 3.68
C TYR A 45 -6.08 7.63 3.12
N SER A 46 -6.46 8.54 4.00
CA SER A 46 -7.03 9.83 3.64
C SER A 46 -6.56 10.91 4.60
N ILE A 47 -6.34 12.11 4.06
CA ILE A 47 -5.98 13.32 4.83
C ILE A 47 -7.19 14.21 5.09
N THR A 48 -8.35 13.91 4.49
CA THR A 48 -9.55 14.75 4.53
C THR A 48 -10.30 14.62 5.86
N ARG A 49 -10.06 13.53 6.60
CA ARG A 49 -10.61 13.27 7.94
C ARG A 49 -9.47 13.29 8.96
N THR A 50 -9.69 12.69 10.14
CA THR A 50 -8.64 12.44 11.13
C THR A 50 -7.48 11.67 10.50
N VAL A 51 -6.30 12.30 10.48
CA VAL A 51 -5.06 11.66 10.03
C VAL A 51 -4.74 10.49 10.96
N ARG A 52 -4.82 9.27 10.43
CA ARG A 52 -4.44 8.06 11.17
C ARG A 52 -2.94 7.82 11.01
N PRO A 53 -2.15 7.86 12.09
CA PRO A 53 -0.70 7.73 12.00
C PRO A 53 -0.23 6.28 11.74
N GLU A 54 -1.16 5.32 11.71
CA GLU A 54 -0.88 3.89 11.53
C GLU A 54 0.00 3.58 10.31
N ILE A 55 -0.17 4.34 9.22
CA ILE A 55 0.65 4.15 8.01
C ILE A 55 2.12 4.51 8.25
N PHE A 56 2.39 5.56 9.04
CA PHE A 56 3.75 5.97 9.36
C PHE A 56 4.41 4.98 10.31
N ILE A 57 3.64 4.46 11.28
CA ILE A 57 4.11 3.41 12.19
C ILE A 57 4.45 2.15 11.39
N LYS A 58 3.57 1.71 10.47
CA LYS A 58 3.83 0.55 9.60
C LYS A 58 5.07 0.73 8.74
N LEU A 59 5.25 1.90 8.11
CA LEU A 59 6.44 2.20 7.33
C LEU A 59 7.72 2.16 8.18
N ALA A 60 7.69 2.76 9.37
CA ALA A 60 8.83 2.74 10.29
C ALA A 60 9.15 1.31 10.75
N THR A 61 8.14 0.52 11.11
CA THR A 61 8.33 -0.89 11.50
C THR A 61 8.90 -1.71 10.35
N MET A 62 8.38 -1.56 9.14
CA MET A 62 8.90 -2.26 7.96
C MET A 62 10.34 -1.87 7.65
N ALA A 63 10.72 -0.60 7.83
CA ALA A 63 12.09 -0.15 7.64
C ALA A 63 13.04 -0.62 8.75
N ALA A 64 12.55 -0.76 9.98
CA ALA A 64 13.34 -1.17 11.14
C ALA A 64 13.51 -2.70 11.23
N PHE A 65 12.55 -3.48 10.74
CA PHE A 65 12.52 -4.94 10.88
C PHE A 65 12.34 -5.62 9.50
N PRO A 66 13.28 -6.49 9.10
CA PRO A 66 13.21 -7.25 7.84
C PRO A 66 12.20 -8.41 7.87
#